data_AF-A0A379DZY2-F1
#
_entry.id   AF-A0A379DZY2-F1
#
_cell.length_a   1.000
_cell.length_b   1.000
_cell.length_c   1.000
_cell.angle_alpha   90.00
_cell.angle_beta   90.00
_cell.angle_gamma   90.00
#
_symmetry.space_group_name_H-M   'P 1'
#
loop_
_entity.id
_entity.type
_entity.pdbx_description
1 polymer ?
#
loop_
_entity_poly.entity_id
_entity_poly.type
_entity_poly.pdbx_seq_one_letter_code
_entity_poly.pdbx_strand_id
1 'polypeptide(L)'
;MRTAKRFAFFCIMCLLCQPLLAQRRVRLADLPPFERAVVVVKYFEGLHGKGCYPYVGYGHQLQPGEHFSSNMTERQADSLLRADLWKCFEHFKGYGKDALLLTLLAYNVGVGRLLGYGKHPKSRLLKKIEAGDRNIYHEYVSFCRYRGKVLKGLVKRRQVEFALFFNK
;
A
#
# COMPACT_ATOMS: atom_id res chain seq x y z
N MET A 1 -41.21 21.06 36.67
CA MET A 1 -41.51 20.29 35.41
C MET A 1 -40.89 20.87 34.12
N ARG A 2 -40.02 21.89 34.16
CA ARG A 2 -39.45 22.52 32.93
C ARG A 2 -38.03 22.01 32.56
N THR A 3 -37.27 21.56 33.55
CA THR A 3 -35.90 21.04 33.42
C THR A 3 -35.85 19.59 32.93
N ALA A 4 -36.77 18.74 33.40
CA ALA A 4 -36.88 17.35 32.94
C ALA A 4 -37.21 17.23 31.43
N LYS A 5 -38.02 18.15 30.90
CA LYS A 5 -38.36 18.20 29.45
C LYS A 5 -37.16 18.58 28.58
N ARG A 6 -36.23 19.42 29.08
CA ARG A 6 -35.01 19.83 28.36
C ARG A 6 -33.97 18.70 28.32
N PHE A 7 -33.85 17.94 29.40
CA PHE A 7 -32.99 16.75 29.43
C PHE A 7 -33.49 15.64 28.49
N ALA A 8 -34.80 15.38 28.48
CA ALA A 8 -35.39 14.41 27.56
C ALA A 8 -35.16 14.80 26.09
N PHE A 9 -35.25 16.09 25.75
CA PHE A 9 -35.01 16.57 24.39
C PHE A 9 -33.53 16.45 23.96
N PHE A 10 -32.59 16.68 24.88
CA PHE A 10 -31.16 16.51 24.63
C PHE A 10 -30.79 15.03 24.43
N CYS A 11 -31.36 14.12 25.24
CA CYS A 11 -31.16 12.68 25.07
C CYS A 11 -31.75 12.14 23.75
N ILE A 12 -32.89 12.67 23.29
CA ILE A 12 -33.50 12.29 22.00
C ILE A 12 -32.65 12.78 20.82
N MET A 13 -32.04 13.97 20.90
CA MET A 13 -31.10 14.47 19.89
C MET A 13 -29.78 13.70 19.85
N CYS A 14 -29.28 13.20 20.99
CA CYS A 14 -28.11 12.33 21.01
C CYS A 14 -28.39 10.93 20.42
N LEU A 15 -29.59 10.40 20.61
CA LEU A 15 -29.99 9.09 20.06
C LEU A 15 -30.32 9.16 18.56
N LEU A 16 -30.86 10.27 18.07
CA LEU A 16 -31.11 10.49 16.63
C LEU A 16 -29.84 10.83 15.82
N CYS A 17 -28.75 11.23 16.49
CA CYS A 17 -27.45 11.50 15.86
C CYS A 17 -26.56 10.25 15.73
N GLN A 18 -27.02 9.08 16.19
CA GLN A 18 -26.34 7.79 16.05
C GLN A 18 -27.02 6.99 14.93
N PRO A 19 -26.78 7.33 13.64
CA PRO A 19 -26.08 6.35 12.80
C PRO A 19 -25.25 6.97 11.65
N LEU A 20 -24.61 8.13 11.82
CA LEU A 20 -23.59 8.60 10.85
C LEU A 20 -22.19 8.00 11.11
N LEU A 21 -21.98 7.47 12.30
CA LEU A 21 -20.80 6.68 12.68
C LEU A 21 -21.11 5.19 12.82
N ALA A 22 -22.22 4.72 12.25
CA ALA A 22 -22.36 3.32 11.91
C ALA A 22 -21.26 3.03 10.89
N GLN A 23 -20.13 2.52 11.39
CA GLN A 23 -18.93 2.11 10.68
C GLN A 23 -19.32 1.48 9.34
N ARG A 24 -19.33 2.29 8.28
CA ARG A 24 -19.49 1.81 6.91
C ARG A 24 -18.31 0.88 6.72
N ARG A 25 -18.54 -0.43 6.85
CA ARG A 25 -17.57 -1.45 6.46
C ARG A 25 -17.46 -1.35 4.94
N VAL A 26 -16.72 -0.35 4.47
CA VAL A 26 -16.39 -0.19 3.06
C VAL A 26 -15.65 -1.46 2.69
N ARG A 27 -16.23 -2.27 1.79
CA ARG A 27 -15.56 -3.48 1.36
C ARG A 27 -14.31 -3.04 0.62
N LEU A 28 -13.21 -3.79 0.75
CA LEU A 28 -11.97 -3.47 0.04
C LEU A 28 -12.24 -3.26 -1.47
N ALA A 29 -13.16 -4.04 -2.06
CA ALA A 29 -13.57 -3.92 -3.45
C ALA A 29 -14.22 -2.58 -3.83
N ASP A 30 -14.87 -1.89 -2.89
CA ASP A 30 -15.60 -0.64 -3.13
C ASP A 30 -14.66 0.58 -3.14
N LEU A 31 -13.42 0.42 -2.67
CA LEU A 31 -12.44 1.49 -2.64
C LEU A 31 -11.85 1.73 -4.05
N PRO A 32 -11.52 2.99 -4.40
CA PRO A 32 -10.73 3.29 -5.58
C PRO A 32 -9.42 2.48 -5.60
N PRO A 33 -8.87 2.12 -6.78
CA PRO A 33 -7.69 1.26 -6.87
C PRO A 33 -6.51 1.73 -6.02
N PHE A 34 -6.21 3.04 -6.01
CA PHE A 34 -5.11 3.57 -5.21
C PHE A 34 -5.36 3.45 -3.70
N GLU A 35 -6.59 3.68 -3.23
CA GLU A 35 -6.95 3.49 -1.82
C GLU A 35 -6.84 2.02 -1.39
N ARG A 36 -7.22 1.08 -2.27
CA ARG A 36 -6.98 -0.36 -2.03
C ARG A 36 -5.49 -0.65 -1.88
N ALA A 37 -4.66 -0.05 -2.73
CA ALA A 37 -3.22 -0.24 -2.69
C ALA A 37 -2.63 0.24 -1.36
N VAL A 38 -3.03 1.42 -0.89
CA VAL A 38 -2.61 1.94 0.43
C VAL A 38 -2.98 0.97 1.55
N VAL A 39 -4.22 0.48 1.58
CA VAL A 39 -4.67 -0.48 2.61
C VAL A 39 -3.86 -1.79 2.58
N VAL A 40 -3.63 -2.33 1.39
CA VAL A 40 -2.85 -3.58 1.21
C VAL A 40 -1.40 -3.39 1.66
N VAL A 41 -0.76 -2.27 1.32
CA VAL A 41 0.62 -1.99 1.75
C VAL A 41 0.69 -1.86 3.26
N LYS A 42 -0.20 -1.09 3.88
CA LYS A 42 -0.25 -0.97 5.35
C LYS A 42 -0.40 -2.31 6.04
N TYR A 43 -1.22 -3.20 5.51
CA TYR A 43 -1.43 -4.54 6.08
C TYR A 43 -0.14 -5.38 6.06
N PHE A 44 0.65 -5.31 4.99
CA PHE A 44 1.86 -6.12 4.85
C PHE A 44 3.10 -5.51 5.52
N GLU A 45 3.22 -4.18 5.54
CA GLU A 45 4.37 -3.49 6.15
C GLU A 45 4.19 -3.34 7.67
N GLY A 46 2.98 -2.99 8.10
CA GLY A 46 2.75 -2.54 9.47
C GLY A 46 3.37 -1.15 9.75
N LEU A 47 2.99 -0.55 10.87
CA LEU A 47 3.54 0.74 11.29
C LEU A 47 4.83 0.54 12.07
N HIS A 48 5.94 1.07 11.55
CA HIS A 48 7.27 0.94 12.14
C HIS A 48 7.45 1.85 13.36
N GLY A 49 7.95 1.24 14.45
CA GLY A 49 8.34 1.94 15.68
C GLY A 49 9.85 2.17 15.79
N LYS A 50 10.30 2.58 16.98
CA LYS A 50 11.72 2.92 17.26
C LYS A 50 12.71 1.80 16.93
N GLY A 51 12.33 0.53 17.08
CA GLY A 51 13.19 -0.63 16.82
C GLY A 51 13.45 -0.93 15.35
N CYS A 52 12.81 -0.20 14.43
CA CYS A 52 12.89 -0.44 12.99
C CYS A 52 13.90 0.48 12.27
N TYR A 53 14.69 1.29 13.00
CA TYR A 53 15.67 2.20 12.40
C TYR A 53 16.59 1.46 11.41
N PRO A 54 16.84 2.00 10.19
CA PRO A 54 16.54 3.35 9.70
C PRO A 54 15.15 3.54 9.04
N TYR A 55 14.21 2.61 9.26
CA TYR A 55 12.88 2.66 8.67
C TYR A 55 11.83 3.28 9.61
N VAL A 56 10.93 4.08 9.04
CA VAL A 56 9.82 4.76 9.73
C VAL A 56 8.51 4.59 8.94
N GLY A 57 7.38 4.95 9.55
CA GLY A 57 6.07 4.88 8.89
C GLY A 57 5.75 3.46 8.41
N TYR A 58 5.31 3.31 7.17
CA TYR A 58 4.98 2.02 6.56
C TYR A 58 6.13 1.45 5.72
N GLY A 59 7.37 1.51 6.21
CA GLY A 59 8.54 0.99 5.49
C GLY A 59 9.37 2.03 4.74
N HIS A 60 9.15 3.32 4.99
CA HIS A 60 9.96 4.40 4.44
C HIS A 60 11.37 4.36 5.03
N GLN A 61 12.39 4.24 4.19
CA GLN A 61 13.79 4.32 4.61
C GLN A 61 14.26 5.77 4.59
N LEU A 62 14.70 6.28 5.74
CA LEU A 62 15.22 7.65 5.84
C LEU A 62 16.37 7.90 4.87
N GLN A 63 16.25 8.96 4.07
CA GLN A 63 17.28 9.47 3.17
C GLN A 63 18.14 10.54 3.85
N PRO A 64 19.36 10.81 3.34
CA PRO A 64 20.18 11.91 3.84
C PRO A 64 19.43 13.25 3.80
N GLY A 65 19.36 13.93 4.95
CA GLY A 65 18.66 15.21 5.10
C GLY A 65 17.18 15.11 5.50
N GLU A 66 16.59 13.90 5.55
CA GLU A 66 15.24 13.71 6.07
C GLU A 66 15.24 13.62 7.61
N HIS A 67 14.24 14.25 8.23
CA HIS A 67 14.09 14.32 9.69
C HIS A 67 12.78 13.69 10.18
N PHE A 68 12.29 12.67 9.48
CA PHE A 68 11.10 11.94 9.93
C PHE A 68 11.38 11.13 11.20
N SER A 69 10.43 11.15 12.13
CA SER A 69 10.52 10.45 13.41
C SER A 69 9.72 9.16 13.41
N SER A 70 10.22 8.12 14.07
CA SER A 70 9.46 6.90 14.36
C SER A 70 8.23 7.13 15.25
N ASN A 71 8.11 8.31 15.89
CA ASN A 71 6.96 8.68 16.72
C ASN A 71 5.86 9.41 15.92
N MET A 72 5.93 9.41 14.58
CA MET A 72 4.92 10.04 13.74
C MET A 72 3.53 9.44 13.98
N THR A 73 2.50 10.27 13.87
CA THR A 73 1.10 9.81 13.91
C THR A 73 0.80 8.90 12.72
N GLU A 74 -0.20 8.03 12.86
CA GLU A 74 -0.63 7.17 11.74
C GLU A 74 -1.05 7.99 10.50
N ARG A 75 -1.62 9.18 10.70
CA ARG A 75 -1.97 10.10 9.60
C ARG A 75 -0.73 10.63 8.87
N GLN A 76 0.34 10.96 9.60
CA GLN A 76 1.61 11.37 8.99
C GLN A 76 2.25 10.20 8.25
N ALA A 77 2.24 9.00 8.83
CA ALA A 77 2.73 7.78 8.18
C ALA A 77 1.93 7.44 6.92
N ASP A 78 0.60 7.61 6.94
CA ASP A 78 -0.27 7.44 5.78
C ASP A 78 0.07 8.43 4.66
N SER A 79 0.26 9.70 5.02
CA SER A 79 0.64 10.75 4.07
C SER A 79 2.00 10.47 3.44
N LEU A 80 2.98 10.02 4.23
CA LEU A 80 4.30 9.61 3.75
C LEU A 80 4.22 8.40 2.81
N LEU A 81 3.46 7.37 3.21
CA LEU A 81 3.23 6.19 2.37
C LEU A 81 2.62 6.56 1.02
N ARG A 82 1.63 7.45 1.00
CA ARG A 82 1.01 7.92 -0.25
C ARG A 82 2.01 8.63 -1.15
N ALA A 83 2.86 9.47 -0.58
CA ALA A 83 3.93 10.15 -1.32
C ALA A 83 4.94 9.14 -1.90
N ASP A 84 5.36 8.14 -1.12
CA ASP A 84 6.28 7.11 -1.60
C ASP A 84 5.67 6.25 -2.71
N LEU A 85 4.39 5.86 -2.56
CA LEU A 85 3.67 5.12 -3.59
C LEU A 85 3.51 5.95 -4.87
N TRP A 86 3.23 7.24 -4.74
CA TRP A 86 3.15 8.14 -5.90
C TRP A 86 4.49 8.25 -6.62
N LYS A 87 5.58 8.42 -5.86
CA LYS A 87 6.94 8.44 -6.41
C LYS A 87 7.28 7.14 -7.14
N CYS A 88 6.89 5.99 -6.60
CA CYS A 88 7.04 4.70 -7.27
C CYS A 88 6.18 4.64 -8.54
N PHE A 89 4.93 5.10 -8.49
CA PHE A 89 3.99 5.09 -9.62
C PHE A 89 4.49 5.89 -10.81
N GLU A 90 5.14 7.03 -10.59
CA GLU A 90 5.72 7.85 -11.66
C GLU A 90 6.69 7.08 -12.56
N HIS A 91 7.42 6.10 -12.02
CA HIS A 91 8.30 5.23 -12.81
C HIS A 91 7.55 4.25 -13.72
N PHE A 92 6.30 3.92 -13.38
CA PHE A 92 5.52 2.89 -14.08
C PHE A 92 4.27 3.42 -14.78
N LYS A 93 3.98 4.72 -14.74
CA LYS A 93 2.77 5.31 -15.36
C LYS A 93 2.63 4.97 -16.85
N GLY A 94 3.74 4.78 -17.56
CA GLY A 94 3.76 4.37 -18.97
C GLY A 94 3.29 2.93 -19.24
N TYR A 95 3.17 2.09 -18.21
CA TYR A 95 2.69 0.70 -18.32
C TYR A 95 1.15 0.57 -18.25
N GLY A 96 0.43 1.70 -18.29
CA GLY A 96 -1.04 1.72 -18.38
C GLY A 96 -1.72 0.93 -17.26
N LYS A 97 -2.52 -0.08 -17.62
CA LYS A 97 -3.31 -0.88 -16.67
C LYS A 97 -2.46 -1.64 -15.65
N ASP A 98 -1.17 -1.85 -15.93
CA ASP A 98 -0.25 -2.56 -15.04
C ASP A 98 0.51 -1.63 -14.08
N ALA A 99 0.42 -0.31 -14.26
CA ALA A 99 1.21 0.66 -13.51
C ALA A 99 1.08 0.48 -11.99
N LEU A 100 -0.14 0.29 -11.49
CA LEU A 100 -0.38 0.13 -10.05
C LEU A 100 0.15 -1.22 -9.50
N LEU A 101 0.00 -2.31 -10.26
CA LEU A 101 0.54 -3.62 -9.89
C LEU A 101 2.08 -3.59 -9.79
N LEU A 102 2.73 -2.89 -10.75
CA LEU A 102 4.17 -2.69 -10.76
C LEU A 102 4.63 -1.76 -9.65
N THR A 103 3.85 -0.71 -9.34
CA THR A 103 4.09 0.20 -8.21
C THR A 103 4.17 -0.56 -6.89
N LEU A 104 3.20 -1.43 -6.62
CA LEU A 104 3.16 -2.24 -5.40
C LEU A 104 4.35 -3.20 -5.28
N LEU A 105 4.76 -3.78 -6.41
CA LEU A 105 5.96 -4.61 -6.45
C LEU A 105 7.22 -3.78 -6.20
N ALA A 106 7.37 -2.66 -6.90
CA ALA A 106 8.50 -1.76 -6.76
C ALA A 106 8.63 -1.16 -5.37
N TYR A 107 7.52 -0.85 -4.70
CA TYR A 107 7.55 -0.39 -3.32
C TYR A 107 8.24 -1.40 -2.40
N ASN A 108 7.97 -2.69 -2.59
CA ASN A 108 8.56 -3.75 -1.76
C ASN A 108 9.97 -4.14 -2.16
N VAL A 109 10.26 -4.26 -3.46
CA VAL A 109 11.54 -4.83 -3.94
C VAL A 109 12.49 -3.79 -4.54
N GLY A 110 12.06 -2.53 -4.61
CA GLY A 110 12.78 -1.40 -5.21
C GLY A 110 12.55 -1.27 -6.72
N VAL A 111 12.45 -0.02 -7.20
CA VAL A 111 12.26 0.33 -8.63
C VAL A 111 13.34 -0.28 -9.53
N GLY A 112 14.61 -0.16 -9.14
CA GLY A 112 15.74 -0.69 -9.91
C GLY A 112 15.69 -2.21 -10.07
N ARG A 113 15.05 -2.94 -9.15
CA ARG A 113 14.90 -4.39 -9.25
C ARG A 113 13.99 -4.80 -10.42
N LEU A 114 13.07 -3.92 -10.83
CA LEU A 114 12.24 -4.14 -12.02
C LEU A 114 12.88 -3.56 -13.28
N LEU A 115 13.27 -2.28 -13.25
CA LEU A 115 13.78 -1.56 -14.42
C LEU A 115 15.19 -1.99 -14.85
N GLY A 116 15.96 -2.54 -13.92
CA GLY A 116 17.40 -2.78 -14.09
C GLY A 116 18.24 -1.59 -13.62
N TYR A 117 19.52 -1.86 -13.33
CA TYR A 117 20.51 -0.85 -12.97
C TYR A 117 21.93 -1.41 -13.17
N GLY A 118 22.84 -0.61 -13.73
CA GLY A 118 24.22 -1.04 -14.01
C GLY A 118 24.27 -2.33 -14.83
N LYS A 119 24.81 -3.40 -14.25
CA LYS A 119 24.89 -4.74 -14.88
C LYS A 119 23.62 -5.58 -14.69
N HIS A 120 22.67 -5.15 -13.87
CA HIS A 120 21.41 -5.85 -13.67
C HIS A 120 20.42 -5.47 -14.78
N PRO A 121 20.02 -6.42 -15.63
CA PRO A 121 19.09 -6.12 -16.71
C PRO A 121 17.68 -5.90 -16.18
N LYS A 122 16.84 -5.27 -17.01
CA LYS A 122 15.39 -5.19 -16.82
C LYS A 122 14.80 -6.58 -16.55
N SER A 123 13.89 -6.64 -15.58
CA SER A 123 13.23 -7.88 -15.18
C SER A 123 12.46 -8.53 -16.32
N ARG A 124 12.39 -9.87 -16.30
CA ARG A 124 11.60 -10.65 -17.26
C ARG A 124 10.11 -10.25 -17.24
N LEU A 125 9.60 -9.89 -16.06
CA LEU A 125 8.24 -9.39 -15.86
C LEU A 125 7.96 -8.19 -16.79
N LEU A 126 8.79 -7.15 -16.73
CA LEU A 126 8.60 -5.97 -17.57
C LEU A 126 8.80 -6.28 -19.05
N LYS A 127 9.80 -7.11 -19.39
CA LYS A 127 10.01 -7.52 -20.79
C LYS A 127 8.78 -8.22 -21.39
N LYS A 128 8.08 -9.05 -20.60
CA LYS A 128 6.82 -9.68 -21.02
C LYS A 128 5.72 -8.65 -21.23
N ILE A 129 5.51 -7.74 -20.27
CA ILE A 129 4.50 -6.69 -20.39
C ILE A 129 4.75 -5.82 -21.62
N GLU A 130 6.01 -5.42 -21.86
CA GLU A 130 6.44 -4.63 -23.02
C GLU A 130 6.22 -5.37 -24.36
N ALA A 131 6.38 -6.70 -24.35
CA ALA A 131 6.07 -7.55 -25.50
C ALA A 131 4.56 -7.84 -25.67
N GLY A 132 3.70 -7.31 -24.79
CA GLY A 132 2.27 -7.59 -24.78
C GLY A 132 1.89 -8.97 -24.20
N ASP A 133 2.85 -9.73 -23.66
CA ASP A 133 2.59 -11.02 -23.01
C ASP A 133 1.94 -10.78 -21.65
N ARG A 134 0.71 -11.29 -21.49
CA ARG A 134 -0.10 -11.21 -20.27
C ARG A 134 0.13 -12.38 -19.32
N ASN A 135 0.85 -13.42 -19.73
CA ASN A 135 1.20 -14.56 -18.88
C ASN A 135 2.39 -14.19 -17.97
N ILE A 136 2.13 -13.30 -17.02
CA ILE A 136 3.15 -12.69 -16.14
C ILE A 136 3.06 -13.17 -14.69
N TYR A 137 2.11 -14.04 -14.35
CA TYR A 137 1.88 -14.49 -12.98
C TYR A 137 3.13 -15.12 -12.37
N HIS A 138 3.77 -16.05 -13.09
CA HIS A 138 4.98 -16.73 -12.62
C HIS A 138 6.14 -15.77 -12.39
N GLU A 139 6.34 -14.80 -13.27
CA GLU A 139 7.35 -13.76 -13.10
C GLU A 139 7.04 -12.89 -11.87
N TYR A 140 5.78 -12.48 -11.68
CA TYR A 140 5.35 -11.64 -10.57
C TYR A 140 5.54 -12.32 -9.20
N VAL A 141 5.08 -13.56 -9.06
CA VAL A 141 5.21 -14.30 -7.78
C VAL A 141 6.62 -14.79 -7.50
N SER A 142 7.55 -14.71 -8.47
CA SER A 142 8.96 -15.07 -8.25
C SER A 142 9.72 -14.08 -7.36
N PHE A 143 9.19 -12.86 -7.17
CA PHE A 143 9.74 -11.81 -6.30
C PHE A 143 9.50 -12.08 -4.81
N CYS A 144 9.86 -13.28 -4.35
CA CYS A 144 9.63 -13.74 -2.98
C CYS A 144 10.90 -14.26 -2.28
N ARG A 145 12.08 -13.98 -2.84
CA ARG A 145 13.36 -14.49 -2.33
C ARG A 145 14.13 -13.42 -1.57
N TYR A 146 14.62 -13.78 -0.39
CA TYR A 146 15.60 -13.02 0.38
C TYR A 146 16.80 -13.91 0.70
N ARG A 147 18.01 -13.45 0.35
CA ARG A 147 19.27 -14.22 0.52
C ARG A 147 19.16 -15.69 0.07
N GLY A 148 18.55 -15.91 -1.11
CA GLY A 148 18.37 -17.23 -1.73
C GLY A 148 17.18 -18.05 -1.19
N LYS A 149 16.54 -17.65 -0.09
CA LYS A 149 15.41 -18.38 0.52
C LYS A 149 14.07 -17.77 0.13
N VAL A 150 13.07 -18.61 -0.15
CA VAL A 150 11.70 -18.17 -0.40
C VAL A 150 11.02 -17.82 0.93
N LEU A 151 10.46 -16.62 1.03
CA LEU A 151 9.73 -16.16 2.20
C LEU A 151 8.23 -16.36 1.98
N LYS A 152 7.58 -17.21 2.82
CA LYS A 152 6.14 -17.50 2.72
C LYS A 152 5.27 -16.23 2.79
N GLY A 153 5.67 -15.25 3.60
CA GLY A 153 4.98 -13.96 3.69
C GLY A 153 4.98 -13.18 2.37
N LEU A 154 6.11 -13.18 1.65
CA LEU A 154 6.19 -12.54 0.34
C LEU A 154 5.35 -13.28 -0.71
N VAL A 155 5.32 -14.61 -0.66
CA VAL A 155 4.46 -15.40 -1.57
C VAL A 155 2.99 -15.00 -1.41
N LYS A 156 2.51 -14.94 -0.17
CA LYS A 156 1.14 -14.49 0.14
C LYS A 156 0.91 -13.05 -0.34
N ARG A 157 1.86 -12.16 -0.12
CA ARG A 157 1.78 -10.77 -0.59
C ARG A 157 1.64 -10.68 -2.10
N ARG A 158 2.50 -11.36 -2.86
CA ARG A 158 2.44 -11.34 -4.33
C ARG A 158 1.12 -11.91 -4.85
N GLN A 159 0.60 -12.96 -4.23
CA GLN A 159 -0.70 -13.53 -4.60
C GLN A 159 -1.85 -12.55 -4.38
N VAL A 160 -1.88 -11.88 -3.22
CA VAL A 160 -2.90 -10.88 -2.90
C VAL A 160 -2.82 -9.67 -3.83
N GLU A 161 -1.62 -9.12 -4.05
CA GLU A 161 -1.43 -8.00 -4.97
C GLU A 161 -1.85 -8.38 -6.40
N PHE A 162 -1.42 -9.55 -6.89
CA PHE A 162 -1.80 -10.00 -8.23
C PHE A 162 -3.32 -10.17 -8.35
N ALA A 163 -3.97 -10.82 -7.37
CA ALA A 163 -5.41 -11.03 -7.40
C ALA A 163 -6.23 -9.73 -7.38
N LEU A 164 -5.73 -8.69 -6.71
CA LEU A 164 -6.44 -7.41 -6.55
C LEU A 164 -6.14 -6.39 -7.65
N PHE A 165 -4.97 -6.46 -8.29
CA PHE A 165 -4.47 -5.40 -9.17
C PHE A 165 -4.08 -5.88 -10.58
N PHE A 166 -4.05 -7.18 -10.86
CA PHE A 166 -3.86 -7.65 -12.22
C PHE A 166 -5.17 -7.56 -13.01
N ASN A 167 -5.19 -6.68 -14.01
CA ASN A 167 -6.25 -6.60 -14.99
C ASN A 167 -5.90 -7.50 -16.18
N LYS A 168 -6.77 -8.49 -16.47
CA LYS A 168 -6.64 -9.35 -17.65
C LYS A 168 -6.62 -8.51 -18.93
#